data_AF-B7X9Y1-F1
#
_entry.id   AF-B7X9Y1-F1
#
_cell.length_a   1.000
_cell.length_b   1.000
_cell.length_c   1.000
_cell.angle_alpha   90.00
_cell.angle_beta   90.00
_cell.angle_gamma   90.00
#
_symmetry.space_group_name_H-M   'P 1'
#
loop_
_entity.id
_entity.type
_entity.pdbx_description
1 polymer ?
#
loop_
_entity_poly.entity_id
_entity_poly.type
_entity_poly.pdbx_seq_one_letter_code
_entity_poly.pdbx_strand_id
1 'polypeptide(L)'
;MENGMTGWQLAFTIIGIVISLAGLVTVIFFRTLDKVSESSKWRGEVDSDRSTFEKFMGEVRDDLREIRADIKKIFERLGPAVVAGSSPLNLTSLGEQVSQQLGAKDWIDEIVPNLLNEVRGKSPFEVQQFSLDYMKEEFRPNPEQKGLLQDAAYEHGLRLEQVMAVLGVELRDALLEVIQQPVPTTSTAPEPSPDF
;
A
#
# COMPACT_ATOMS: atom_id res chain seq x y z
N MET A 1 32.71 62.13 76.31
CA MET A 1 33.27 62.60 75.03
C MET A 1 32.35 62.13 73.93
N GLU A 2 31.36 62.95 73.57
CA GLU A 2 30.51 62.70 72.40
C GLU A 2 31.14 63.40 71.20
N ASN A 3 31.63 62.62 70.24
CA ASN A 3 32.05 63.15 68.94
C ASN A 3 30.80 63.46 68.11
N GLY A 4 30.31 64.69 68.20
CA GLY A 4 29.26 65.21 67.34
C GLY A 4 29.76 65.30 65.90
N MET A 5 29.35 64.36 65.07
CA MET A 5 29.58 64.36 63.62
C MET A 5 28.93 65.62 63.02
N THR A 6 29.73 66.50 62.41
CA THR A 6 29.23 67.78 61.88
C THR A 6 28.34 67.53 60.66
N GLY A 7 27.26 68.30 60.52
CA GLY A 7 26.22 68.08 59.48
C GLY A 7 26.74 68.03 58.04
N TRP A 8 27.93 68.57 57.77
CA TRP A 8 28.60 68.46 56.47
C TRP A 8 29.07 67.03 56.16
N GLN A 9 29.48 66.24 57.15
CA GLN A 9 29.87 64.84 56.94
C GLN A 9 28.67 63.94 56.61
N LEU A 10 27.48 64.26 57.16
CA LEU A 10 26.24 63.57 56.79
C LEU A 10 25.80 63.88 55.35
N ALA A 11 26.01 65.11 54.85
CA ALA A 11 25.67 65.45 53.48
C ALA A 11 26.52 64.68 52.44
N PHE A 12 27.83 64.58 52.67
CA PHE A 12 28.72 63.85 51.75
C PHE A 12 28.48 62.35 51.73
N THR A 13 28.13 61.75 52.88
CA THR A 13 27.81 60.31 52.93
C THR A 13 26.52 59.99 52.19
N ILE A 14 25.49 60.83 52.32
CA ILE A 14 24.23 60.66 51.57
C ILE A 14 24.47 60.78 50.06
N ILE A 15 25.23 61.79 49.61
CA ILE A 15 25.53 61.97 48.19
C ILE A 15 26.34 60.78 47.64
N GLY A 16 27.32 60.28 48.39
CA GLY A 16 28.09 59.10 48.00
C GLY A 16 27.23 57.84 47.84
N ILE A 17 26.26 57.63 48.74
CA ILE A 17 25.32 56.50 48.67
C ILE A 17 24.43 56.63 47.43
N VAL A 18 23.91 57.82 47.12
CA VAL A 18 23.05 58.03 45.95
C VAL A 18 23.81 57.78 44.64
N ILE A 19 25.06 58.24 44.53
CA ILE A 19 25.89 57.98 43.35
C ILE A 19 26.18 56.49 43.20
N SER A 20 26.47 55.80 44.30
CA SER A 20 26.74 54.35 44.29
C SER A 20 25.50 53.54 43.86
N LEU A 21 24.32 53.94 44.34
CA LEU A 21 23.04 53.31 43.94
C LEU A 21 22.70 53.58 42.47
N ALA A 22 22.93 54.79 41.96
CA ALA A 22 22.70 55.12 40.55
C ALA A 22 23.62 54.31 39.62
N GLY A 23 24.89 54.11 40.01
CA GLY A 23 25.82 53.23 39.30
C GLY A 23 25.32 51.78 39.26
N LEU A 24 24.84 51.25 40.39
CA LEU A 24 24.30 49.90 40.49
C LEU A 24 23.09 49.67 39.57
N VAL A 25 22.15 50.62 39.55
CA VAL A 25 20.95 50.55 38.70
C VAL A 25 21.32 50.54 37.22
N THR A 26 22.30 51.34 36.81
CA THR A 26 22.76 51.42 35.41
C THR A 26 23.41 50.10 34.97
N VAL A 27 24.22 49.48 35.83
CA VAL A 27 24.85 48.17 35.57
C VAL A 27 23.80 47.07 35.47
N ILE A 28 22.80 47.05 36.36
CA ILE A 28 21.71 46.07 36.32
C ILE A 28 20.92 46.23 35.01
N PHE A 29 20.61 47.46 34.61
CA PHE A 29 19.85 47.74 33.38
C PHE A 29 20.60 47.30 32.12
N PHE A 30 21.91 47.58 32.02
CA PHE A 30 22.74 47.10 30.91
C PHE A 30 22.78 45.57 30.84
N ARG A 31 22.95 44.91 31.99
CA ARG A 31 23.03 43.45 32.06
C ARG A 31 21.69 42.77 31.69
N THR A 32 20.56 43.44 31.89
CA THR A 32 19.26 42.95 31.42
C THR A 32 19.03 43.15 29.92
N LEU A 33 19.56 44.22 29.32
CA LEU A 33 19.44 44.47 27.88
C LEU A 33 20.23 43.45 27.05
N ASP A 34 21.44 43.08 27.47
CA ASP A 34 22.25 42.09 26.75
C ASP A 34 21.55 40.72 26.66
N LYS A 35 20.92 40.27 27.75
CA LYS A 35 20.16 39.00 27.80
C LYS A 35 18.92 38.98 26.90
N VAL A 36 18.28 40.14 26.70
CA VAL A 36 17.13 40.26 25.80
C VAL A 36 17.59 40.16 24.34
N SER A 37 18.77 40.69 24.00
CA SER A 37 19.31 40.65 22.64
C SER A 37 19.67 39.22 22.18
N GLU A 38 20.18 38.37 23.08
CA GLU A 38 20.47 36.96 22.78
C GLU A 38 19.19 36.13 22.59
N SER A 39 18.17 36.39 23.42
CA SER A 39 16.87 35.72 23.32
C SER A 39 16.13 36.04 22.02
N SER A 40 16.30 37.26 21.47
CA SER A 40 15.72 37.63 20.17
C SER A 40 16.39 36.94 18.97
N LYS A 41 17.70 36.66 19.04
CA LYS A 41 18.40 35.94 17.97
C LYS A 41 17.99 34.48 17.91
N TRP A 42 17.87 33.84 19.08
CA TRP A 42 17.43 32.45 19.20
C TRP A 42 15.99 32.24 18.68
N ARG A 43 15.09 33.20 18.92
CA ARG A 43 13.72 33.17 18.36
C ARG A 43 13.71 33.29 16.83
N GLY A 44 14.54 34.17 16.26
CA GLY A 44 14.63 34.35 14.81
C GLY A 44 15.17 33.11 14.07
N GLU A 45 16.12 32.39 14.68
CA GLU A 45 16.71 31.17 14.11
C GLU A 45 15.71 30.00 14.14
N VAL A 46 14.97 29.84 15.24
CA VAL A 46 13.91 28.81 15.37
C VAL A 46 12.73 29.08 14.43
N ASP A 47 12.32 30.35 14.25
CA ASP A 47 11.26 30.70 13.31
C ASP A 47 11.70 30.49 11.84
N SER A 48 12.98 30.73 11.53
CA SER A 48 13.56 30.45 10.22
C SER A 48 13.58 28.95 9.92
N ASP A 49 14.03 28.12 10.87
CA ASP A 49 14.06 26.66 10.74
C ASP A 49 12.65 26.08 10.61
N ARG A 50 11.68 26.61 11.37
CA ARG A 50 10.27 26.21 11.25
C ARG A 50 9.70 26.56 9.88
N SER A 51 9.97 27.76 9.37
CA SER A 51 9.51 28.16 8.03
C SER A 51 10.12 27.32 6.91
N THR A 52 11.37 26.88 7.08
CA THR A 52 12.07 26.02 6.12
C THR A 52 11.50 24.60 6.17
N PHE A 53 11.22 24.08 7.37
CA PHE A 53 10.59 22.78 7.55
C PHE A 53 9.15 22.76 7.02
N GLU A 54 8.36 23.81 7.24
CA GLU A 54 7.00 23.93 6.70
C GLU A 54 7.01 23.97 5.16
N LYS A 55 7.98 24.67 4.54
CA LYS A 55 8.17 24.66 3.08
C LYS A 55 8.55 23.27 2.56
N PHE A 56 9.52 22.63 3.19
CA PHE A 56 9.94 21.27 2.82
C PHE A 56 8.78 20.27 2.92
N MET A 57 8.01 20.31 4.00
CA MET A 57 6.83 19.45 4.15
C MET A 57 5.72 19.78 3.15
N GLY A 58 5.62 21.05 2.73
CA GLY A 58 4.75 21.48 1.64
C GLY A 58 5.16 20.84 0.31
N GLU A 59 6.44 20.96 -0.05
CA GLU A 59 7.02 20.38 -1.28
C GLU A 59 6.84 18.85 -1.30
N VAL A 60 7.18 18.15 -0.22
CA VAL A 60 6.98 16.69 -0.12
C VAL A 60 5.51 16.29 -0.29
N ARG A 61 4.57 17.08 0.24
CA ARG A 61 3.14 16.79 0.10
C ARG A 61 2.68 16.96 -1.34
N ASP A 62 3.20 17.95 -2.05
CA ASP A 62 2.85 18.20 -3.44
C ASP A 62 3.50 17.17 -4.37
N ASP A 63 4.75 16.75 -4.10
CA ASP A 63 5.39 15.63 -4.79
C ASP A 63 4.60 14.32 -4.62
N LEU A 64 4.14 14.02 -3.40
CA LEU A 64 3.30 12.83 -3.16
C LEU A 64 1.96 12.88 -3.89
N ARG A 65 1.38 14.08 -4.07
CA ARG A 65 0.16 14.26 -4.85
C ARG A 65 0.43 14.05 -6.34
N GLU A 66 1.55 14.55 -6.85
CA GLU A 66 1.97 14.38 -8.24
C GLU A 66 2.23 12.91 -8.54
N ILE A 67 3.00 12.20 -7.70
CA ILE A 67 3.24 10.76 -7.82
C ILE A 67 1.91 9.99 -7.83
N ARG A 68 0.97 10.33 -6.95
CA ARG A 68 -0.35 9.68 -6.94
C ARG A 68 -1.14 9.94 -8.21
N ALA A 69 -1.09 11.16 -8.74
CA ALA A 69 -1.76 11.53 -9.97
C ALA A 69 -1.15 10.80 -11.18
N ASP A 70 0.17 10.65 -11.21
CA ASP A 70 0.87 9.96 -12.29
C ASP A 70 0.67 8.45 -12.22
N ILE A 71 0.68 7.85 -11.02
CA ILE A 71 0.26 6.46 -10.83
C ILE A 71 -1.16 6.27 -11.37
N LYS A 72 -2.09 7.17 -11.02
CA LYS A 72 -3.47 7.09 -11.51
C LYS A 72 -3.53 7.19 -13.05
N LYS A 73 -2.80 8.12 -13.66
CA LYS A 73 -2.70 8.24 -15.13
C LYS A 73 -2.09 7.01 -15.78
N ILE A 74 -1.10 6.38 -15.15
CA ILE A 74 -0.49 5.13 -15.63
C ILE A 74 -1.51 4.00 -15.57
N PHE A 75 -2.27 3.87 -14.47
CA PHE A 75 -3.34 2.89 -14.34
C PHE A 75 -4.54 3.17 -15.25
N GLU A 76 -4.83 4.43 -15.58
CA GLU A 76 -5.85 4.78 -16.59
C GLU A 76 -5.38 4.48 -18.03
N ARG A 77 -4.05 4.47 -18.27
CA ARG A 77 -3.45 4.11 -19.57
C ARG A 77 -3.25 2.61 -19.75
N LEU A 78 -3.04 1.87 -18.66
CA LEU A 78 -3.06 0.42 -18.66
C LEU A 78 -4.53 0.01 -18.71
N GLY A 79 -4.97 -0.58 -19.83
CA GLY A 79 -6.34 -1.05 -19.99
C GLY A 79 -6.80 -1.93 -18.82
N PRO A 80 -8.11 -2.09 -18.62
CA PRO A 80 -8.64 -2.75 -17.44
C PRO A 80 -8.09 -4.19 -17.32
N ALA A 81 -7.59 -4.53 -16.13
CA ALA A 81 -7.00 -5.83 -15.86
C ALA A 81 -8.07 -6.82 -15.39
N VAL A 82 -8.18 -7.96 -16.08
CA VAL A 82 -9.12 -9.05 -15.75
C VAL A 82 -8.56 -10.04 -14.73
N VAL A 83 -7.24 -10.09 -14.57
CA VAL A 83 -6.55 -10.91 -13.58
C VAL A 83 -5.73 -10.01 -12.66
N ALA A 84 -5.87 -10.20 -11.35
CA ALA A 84 -5.07 -9.53 -10.34
C ALA A 84 -3.63 -10.07 -10.35
N GLY A 85 -2.64 -9.18 -10.33
CA GLY A 85 -1.22 -9.54 -10.36
C GLY A 85 -0.67 -10.16 -9.07
N SER A 86 -1.51 -10.40 -8.06
CA SER A 86 -1.13 -11.17 -6.86
C SER A 86 -1.02 -12.66 -7.22
N SER A 87 -0.09 -13.37 -6.60
CA SER A 87 -0.07 -14.84 -6.63
C SER A 87 -0.82 -15.39 -5.40
N PRO A 88 -1.75 -16.35 -5.55
CA PRO A 88 -2.21 -16.93 -6.81
C PRO A 88 -3.02 -15.93 -7.65
N LEU A 89 -2.99 -16.10 -8.97
CA LEU A 89 -3.71 -15.22 -9.90
C LEU A 89 -5.21 -15.31 -9.62
N ASN A 90 -5.86 -14.20 -9.29
CA ASN A 90 -7.31 -14.20 -9.04
C ASN A 90 -8.00 -13.35 -10.09
N LEU A 91 -9.25 -13.69 -10.41
CA LEU A 91 -10.07 -12.82 -11.25
C LEU A 91 -10.33 -11.51 -10.52
N THR A 92 -10.27 -10.40 -11.26
CA THR A 92 -10.80 -9.11 -10.76
C THR A 92 -12.31 -9.09 -10.95
N SER A 93 -13.00 -8.09 -10.42
CA SER A 93 -14.45 -7.93 -10.65
C SER A 93 -14.82 -7.83 -12.14
N LEU A 94 -13.90 -7.39 -13.00
CA LEU A 94 -14.10 -7.44 -14.45
C LEU A 94 -13.91 -8.86 -15.00
N GLY A 95 -12.87 -9.58 -14.53
CA GLY A 95 -12.66 -10.97 -14.89
C GLY A 95 -13.84 -11.88 -14.51
N GLU A 96 -14.43 -11.65 -13.34
CA GLU A 96 -15.64 -12.36 -12.88
C GLU A 96 -16.84 -12.09 -13.80
N GLN A 97 -17.05 -10.84 -14.24
CA GLN A 97 -18.11 -10.49 -15.19
C GLN A 97 -17.91 -11.18 -16.53
N VAL A 98 -16.68 -11.18 -17.04
CA VAL A 98 -16.33 -11.87 -18.29
C VAL A 98 -16.54 -13.39 -18.15
N SER A 99 -16.13 -13.98 -17.03
CA SER A 99 -16.33 -15.41 -16.73
C SER A 99 -17.82 -15.78 -16.74
N GLN A 100 -18.65 -14.99 -16.06
CA GLN A 100 -20.11 -15.19 -16.01
C GLN A 100 -20.76 -15.03 -17.38
N GLN A 101 -20.38 -14.01 -18.15
CA GLN A 101 -20.90 -13.78 -19.49
C GLN A 101 -20.59 -14.95 -20.44
N LEU A 102 -19.41 -15.54 -20.33
CA LEU A 102 -19.00 -16.67 -21.16
C LEU A 102 -19.64 -18.00 -20.72
N GLY A 103 -20.22 -18.07 -19.51
CA GLY A 103 -20.54 -19.35 -18.89
C GLY A 103 -19.29 -20.20 -18.70
N ALA A 104 -18.15 -19.58 -18.36
CA ALA A 104 -16.84 -20.22 -18.36
C ALA A 104 -16.82 -21.49 -17.52
N LYS A 105 -17.50 -21.48 -16.37
CA LYS A 105 -17.60 -22.64 -15.48
C LYS A 105 -18.13 -23.90 -16.19
N ASP A 106 -19.20 -23.77 -16.98
CA ASP A 106 -19.78 -24.90 -17.70
C ASP A 106 -18.78 -25.47 -18.72
N TRP A 107 -18.05 -24.60 -19.42
CA TRP A 107 -17.02 -25.04 -20.38
C TRP A 107 -15.87 -25.74 -19.67
N ILE A 108 -15.45 -25.23 -18.53
CA ILE A 108 -14.36 -25.80 -17.75
C ILE A 108 -14.77 -27.17 -17.19
N ASP A 109 -15.99 -27.31 -16.67
CA ASP A 109 -16.50 -28.57 -16.12
C ASP A 109 -16.51 -29.71 -17.17
N GLU A 110 -16.71 -29.39 -18.45
CA GLU A 110 -16.60 -30.36 -19.55
C GLU A 110 -15.16 -30.78 -19.86
N ILE A 111 -14.20 -29.86 -19.67
CA ILE A 111 -12.78 -30.07 -20.01
C ILE A 111 -12.04 -30.80 -18.88
N VAL A 112 -12.35 -30.46 -17.62
CA VAL A 112 -11.66 -30.94 -16.42
C VAL A 112 -11.45 -32.45 -16.40
N PRO A 113 -12.46 -33.31 -16.65
CA PRO A 113 -12.29 -34.76 -16.59
C PRO A 113 -11.18 -35.31 -17.50
N ASN A 114 -10.95 -34.65 -18.64
CA ASN A 114 -9.94 -35.06 -19.61
C ASN A 114 -8.51 -34.64 -19.19
N LEU A 115 -8.38 -33.64 -18.32
CA LEU A 115 -7.09 -33.09 -17.90
C LEU A 115 -6.63 -33.58 -16.53
N LEU A 116 -7.49 -34.23 -15.74
CA LEU A 116 -7.16 -34.67 -14.37
C LEU A 116 -5.89 -35.52 -14.29
N ASN A 117 -5.65 -36.40 -15.27
CA ASN A 117 -4.46 -37.24 -15.30
C ASN A 117 -3.17 -36.43 -15.53
N GLU A 118 -3.24 -35.35 -16.33
CA GLU A 118 -2.11 -34.47 -16.63
C GLU A 118 -1.69 -33.66 -15.41
N VAL A 119 -2.60 -33.39 -14.48
CA VAL A 119 -2.34 -32.55 -13.30
C VAL A 119 -2.21 -33.32 -12.00
N ARG A 120 -2.42 -34.64 -12.03
CA ARG A 120 -2.34 -35.48 -10.83
C ARG A 120 -0.93 -35.46 -10.24
N GLY A 121 -0.83 -35.06 -8.97
CA GLY A 121 0.44 -34.98 -8.25
C GLY A 121 1.26 -33.72 -8.54
N LYS A 122 0.76 -32.79 -9.38
CA LYS A 122 1.36 -31.47 -9.58
C LYS A 122 1.08 -30.56 -8.38
N SER A 123 2.01 -29.66 -8.08
CA SER A 123 1.83 -28.59 -7.10
C SER A 123 0.86 -27.52 -7.60
N PRO A 124 0.25 -26.69 -6.71
CA PRO A 124 -0.68 -25.64 -7.15
C PRO A 124 -0.09 -24.66 -8.16
N PHE A 125 1.21 -24.37 -8.06
CA PHE A 125 1.91 -23.53 -9.02
C PHE A 125 1.99 -24.18 -10.42
N GLU A 126 2.32 -25.47 -10.47
CA GLU A 126 2.37 -26.23 -11.73
C GLU A 126 0.98 -26.39 -12.36
N VAL A 127 -0.07 -26.54 -11.55
CA VAL A 127 -1.46 -26.55 -12.03
C VAL A 127 -1.84 -25.20 -12.63
N GLN A 128 -1.45 -24.08 -12.00
CA GLN A 128 -1.68 -22.74 -12.56
C GLN A 128 -0.98 -22.57 -13.92
N GLN A 129 0.31 -22.92 -13.98
CA GLN A 129 1.09 -22.80 -15.23
C GLN A 129 0.47 -23.66 -16.34
N PHE A 130 0.16 -24.92 -16.03
CA PHE A 130 -0.50 -25.83 -16.95
C PHE A 130 -1.83 -25.28 -17.46
N SER A 131 -2.67 -24.71 -16.58
CA SER A 131 -4.00 -24.22 -16.96
C SER A 131 -3.92 -23.02 -17.92
N LEU A 132 -2.95 -22.11 -17.70
CA LEU A 132 -2.72 -20.97 -18.59
C LEU A 132 -2.14 -21.41 -19.94
N ASP A 133 -1.16 -22.32 -19.92
CA ASP A 133 -0.53 -22.83 -21.14
C ASP A 133 -1.53 -23.63 -21.97
N TYR A 134 -2.34 -24.49 -21.34
CA TYR A 134 -3.41 -25.23 -22.00
C TYR A 134 -4.38 -24.30 -22.73
N MET A 135 -4.86 -23.24 -22.06
CA MET A 135 -5.78 -22.28 -22.68
C MET A 135 -5.14 -21.54 -23.86
N LYS A 136 -3.84 -21.25 -23.78
CA LYS A 136 -3.13 -20.53 -24.84
C LYS A 136 -2.78 -21.42 -26.04
N GLU A 137 -2.36 -22.66 -25.78
CA GLU A 137 -1.67 -23.49 -26.77
C GLU A 137 -2.51 -24.67 -27.25
N GLU A 138 -3.37 -25.21 -26.41
CA GLU A 138 -4.10 -26.46 -26.69
C GLU A 138 -5.60 -26.28 -26.86
N PHE A 139 -6.21 -25.34 -26.12
CA PHE A 139 -7.64 -25.08 -26.23
C PHE A 139 -8.00 -24.61 -27.65
N ARG A 140 -9.01 -25.26 -28.23
CA ARG A 140 -9.53 -24.96 -29.57
C ARG A 140 -11.03 -24.72 -29.46
N PRO A 141 -11.47 -23.46 -29.29
CA PRO A 141 -12.89 -23.17 -29.19
C PRO A 141 -13.58 -23.54 -30.51
N ASN A 142 -14.78 -24.12 -30.41
CA ASN A 142 -15.64 -24.30 -31.56
C ASN A 142 -16.09 -22.91 -32.11
N PRO A 143 -16.73 -22.83 -33.30
CA PRO A 143 -17.11 -21.55 -33.89
C PRO A 143 -18.03 -20.68 -33.01
N GLU A 144 -18.92 -21.31 -32.23
CA GLU A 144 -19.85 -20.62 -31.32
C GLU A 144 -19.09 -20.04 -30.12
N GLN A 145 -18.27 -20.85 -29.45
CA GLN A 145 -17.40 -20.43 -28.35
C GLN A 145 -16.45 -19.31 -28.79
N LYS A 146 -15.90 -19.42 -30.01
CA LYS A 146 -15.04 -18.38 -30.57
C LYS A 146 -15.78 -17.06 -30.75
N GLY A 147 -17.04 -17.10 -31.20
CA GLY A 147 -17.90 -15.91 -31.28
C GLY A 147 -18.07 -15.26 -29.90
N LEU A 148 -18.46 -16.05 -28.90
CA LEU A 148 -18.65 -15.57 -27.53
C LEU A 148 -17.37 -14.94 -26.93
N LEU A 149 -16.21 -15.54 -27.17
CA LEU A 149 -14.93 -14.99 -26.73
C LEU A 149 -14.60 -13.65 -27.40
N GLN A 150 -14.90 -13.53 -28.70
CA GLN A 150 -14.69 -12.29 -29.45
C GLN A 150 -15.67 -11.19 -29.03
N ASP A 151 -16.93 -11.54 -28.78
CA ASP A 151 -17.97 -10.63 -28.32
C ASP A 151 -17.62 -10.10 -26.92
N ALA A 152 -17.23 -10.97 -25.99
CA ALA A 152 -16.79 -10.56 -24.67
C ALA A 152 -15.53 -9.68 -24.72
N ALA A 153 -14.56 -10.01 -25.58
CA ALA A 153 -13.37 -9.19 -25.77
C ALA A 153 -13.74 -7.78 -26.28
N TYR A 154 -14.64 -7.71 -27.26
CA TYR A 154 -15.08 -6.45 -27.85
C TYR A 154 -15.87 -5.58 -26.86
N GLU A 155 -16.85 -6.17 -26.17
CA GLU A 155 -17.74 -5.46 -25.25
C GLU A 155 -17.00 -4.82 -24.07
N HIS A 156 -16.02 -5.53 -23.51
CA HIS A 156 -15.25 -5.07 -22.36
C HIS A 156 -13.96 -4.31 -22.74
N GLY A 157 -13.70 -4.12 -24.04
CA GLY A 157 -12.48 -3.45 -24.52
C GLY A 157 -11.20 -4.21 -24.17
N LEU A 158 -11.27 -5.54 -24.16
CA LEU A 158 -10.20 -6.44 -23.80
C LEU A 158 -9.53 -7.06 -25.04
N ARG A 159 -8.30 -7.52 -24.86
CA ARG A 159 -7.66 -8.39 -25.85
C ARG A 159 -8.11 -9.83 -25.65
N LEU A 160 -8.11 -10.61 -26.72
CA LEU A 160 -8.51 -12.01 -26.66
C LEU A 160 -7.65 -12.81 -25.67
N GLU A 161 -6.34 -12.50 -25.58
CA GLU A 161 -5.43 -13.15 -24.63
C GLU A 161 -5.83 -12.90 -23.17
N GLN A 162 -6.43 -11.74 -22.88
CA GLN A 162 -6.92 -11.42 -21.54
C GLN A 162 -8.16 -12.25 -21.21
N VAL A 163 -9.08 -12.41 -22.17
CA VAL A 163 -10.26 -13.27 -22.02
C VAL A 163 -9.84 -14.74 -21.85
N MET A 164 -8.86 -15.20 -22.62
CA MET A 164 -8.27 -16.55 -22.47
C MET A 164 -7.63 -16.75 -21.09
N ALA A 165 -6.99 -15.71 -20.53
CA ALA A 165 -6.45 -15.78 -19.18
C ALA A 165 -7.54 -15.96 -18.11
N VAL A 166 -8.73 -15.39 -18.31
CA VAL A 166 -9.90 -15.63 -17.43
C VAL A 166 -10.26 -17.12 -17.42
N LEU A 167 -10.38 -17.74 -18.60
CA LEU A 167 -10.63 -19.18 -18.70
C LEU A 167 -9.53 -20.02 -18.05
N GLY A 168 -8.27 -19.59 -18.16
CA GLY A 168 -7.14 -20.30 -17.54
C GLY A 168 -7.16 -20.25 -16.01
N VAL A 169 -7.64 -19.15 -15.42
CA VAL A 169 -7.83 -19.04 -13.97
C VAL A 169 -8.98 -19.94 -13.51
N GLU A 170 -10.12 -19.91 -14.21
CA GLU A 170 -11.27 -20.79 -13.92
C GLU A 170 -10.89 -22.28 -14.03
N LEU A 171 -10.13 -22.65 -15.06
CA LEU A 171 -9.63 -24.01 -15.24
C LEU A 171 -8.75 -24.45 -14.06
N ARG A 172 -7.82 -23.58 -13.63
CA ARG A 172 -6.97 -23.88 -12.48
C ARG A 172 -7.82 -24.15 -11.24
N ASP A 173 -8.79 -23.29 -10.97
CA ASP A 173 -9.61 -23.38 -9.75
C ASP A 173 -10.43 -24.67 -9.73
N ALA A 174 -11.03 -25.03 -10.86
CA ALA A 174 -11.76 -26.29 -11.00
C ALA A 174 -10.84 -27.52 -10.85
N LEU A 175 -9.64 -27.52 -11.46
CA LEU A 175 -8.69 -28.62 -11.32
C LEU A 175 -8.19 -28.77 -9.88
N LEU A 176 -7.90 -27.65 -9.21
CA LEU A 176 -7.45 -27.66 -7.82
C LEU A 176 -8.54 -28.14 -6.86
N GLU A 177 -9.79 -27.76 -7.10
CA GLU A 177 -10.94 -28.23 -6.32
C GLU A 177 -11.03 -29.76 -6.37
N VAL A 178 -10.93 -30.36 -7.55
CA VAL A 178 -11.01 -31.82 -7.71
C VAL A 178 -9.81 -32.55 -7.10
N ILE A 179 -8.59 -32.03 -7.24
CA ILE A 179 -7.38 -32.67 -6.71
C ILE A 179 -7.35 -32.64 -5.17
N GLN A 180 -7.87 -31.57 -4.57
CA GLN A 180 -7.84 -31.37 -3.12
C GLN A 180 -8.98 -32.11 -2.39
N GLN A 181 -10.00 -32.58 -3.09
CA GLN A 181 -11.01 -33.42 -2.48
C GLN A 181 -10.37 -34.73 -1.97
N PRO A 182 -10.53 -35.07 -0.68
CA PRO A 182 -10.02 -36.32 -0.15
C PRO A 182 -10.67 -37.47 -0.91
N VAL A 183 -9.85 -38.34 -1.50
CA VAL A 183 -10.35 -39.53 -2.21
C VAL A 183 -11.27 -40.27 -1.24
N PRO A 184 -12.56 -40.47 -1.58
CA PRO A 184 -13.45 -41.24 -0.73
C PRO A 184 -12.80 -42.62 -0.57
N THR A 185 -12.38 -42.93 0.66
CA THR A 185 -11.87 -44.23 0.98
C THR A 185 -13.02 -45.20 0.80
N THR A 186 -13.08 -45.87 -0.35
CA THR A 186 -13.82 -47.13 -0.52
C THR A 186 -13.13 -48.18 0.36
N SER A 187 -13.29 -48.02 1.67
CA SER A 187 -12.88 -48.92 2.72
C SER A 187 -14.13 -49.49 3.36
N THR A 188 -14.75 -50.43 2.64
CA THR A 188 -15.45 -51.54 3.28
C THR A 188 -15.46 -52.67 2.26
N ALA A 189 -14.30 -53.33 2.11
CA ALA A 189 -14.31 -54.70 1.62
C ALA A 189 -15.18 -55.52 2.59
N PRO A 190 -16.15 -56.32 2.11
CA PRO A 190 -16.95 -57.15 2.98
C PRO A 190 -16.03 -58.07 3.76
N GLU A 191 -16.14 -58.01 5.09
CA GLU A 191 -15.48 -58.94 6.00
C GLU A 191 -15.76 -60.37 5.51
N PRO A 192 -14.73 -61.22 5.30
CA PRO A 192 -14.97 -62.60 4.92
C PRO A 192 -15.81 -63.25 6.02
N SER A 193 -16.99 -63.74 5.65
CA SER A 193 -17.87 -64.45 6.57
C SER A 193 -17.10 -65.63 7.16
N PRO A 194 -17.10 -65.82 8.49
CA PRO A 194 -16.49 -66.99 9.09
C PRO A 194 -17.26 -68.23 8.63
N ASP A 195 -16.56 -69.11 7.93
CA ASP A 195 -17.04 -70.44 7.59
C ASP A 195 -17.42 -71.18 8.88
N PHE A 196 -18.72 -71.50 9.02
CA PHE A 196 -19.26 -72.41 10.04
C PHE A 196 -19.73 -73.70 9.37
#